data_AF-A0A1U7INT6-F1
#
_entry.id   AF-A0A1U7INT6-F1
#
_cell.length_a   1.000
_cell.length_b   1.000
_cell.length_c   1.000
_cell.angle_alpha   90.00
_cell.angle_beta   90.00
_cell.angle_gamma   90.00
#
_symmetry.space_group_name_H-M   'P 1'
#
loop_
_entity.id
_entity.type
_entity.pdbx_description
1 polymer ?
#
loop_
_entity_poly.entity_id
_entity_poly.type
_entity_poly.pdbx_seq_one_letter_code
_entity_poly.pdbx_strand_id
1 'polypeptide(L)'
;METKEPQEQKTPTVEVTVDQGGPIITNTPGSTSASQVQEYWDIFVSYLAKLPDYLGDFFSTYQKPLITVGLIVGAFVTVKVTLAVLDALDDIPLLSPFFELVGIGYSGWFVYRYLLRASNRKELADEINGLKNQVVGGNKTPKL
;
A
#
# COMPACT_ATOMS: atom_id res chain seq x y z
N MET A 1 -73.52 -22.77 40.05
CA MET A 1 -72.94 -22.41 38.74
C MET A 1 -72.06 -21.20 39.01
N GLU A 2 -70.81 -21.47 39.37
CA GLU A 2 -69.88 -20.46 39.88
C GLU A 2 -69.28 -19.62 38.77
N THR A 3 -69.30 -18.32 39.02
CA THR A 3 -68.69 -17.21 38.29
C THR A 3 -67.16 -17.34 38.23
N LYS A 4 -66.54 -16.95 37.10
CA LYS A 4 -65.22 -16.30 37.08
C LYS A 4 -64.96 -15.61 35.73
N GLU A 5 -64.97 -14.28 35.75
CA GLU A 5 -64.31 -13.38 34.79
C GLU A 5 -62.79 -13.27 35.13
N PRO A 6 -62.02 -12.34 34.52
CA PRO A 6 -60.95 -12.57 33.55
C PRO A 6 -59.55 -12.66 34.21
N GLN A 7 -58.62 -13.31 33.50
CA GLN A 7 -57.23 -13.50 33.91
C GLN A 7 -56.49 -12.15 34.04
N GLU A 8 -56.19 -11.77 35.28
CA GLU A 8 -55.31 -10.66 35.64
C GLU A 8 -53.86 -11.18 35.72
N GLN A 9 -52.99 -10.50 34.97
CA GLN A 9 -51.56 -10.75 34.86
C GLN A 9 -50.88 -10.56 36.23
N LYS A 10 -50.61 -11.68 36.91
CA LYS A 10 -49.75 -11.70 38.08
C LYS A 10 -48.30 -11.86 37.65
N THR A 11 -47.54 -10.79 37.83
CA THR A 11 -46.07 -10.76 37.83
C THR A 11 -45.56 -11.79 38.85
N PRO A 12 -44.84 -12.84 38.45
CA PRO A 12 -44.01 -13.57 39.40
C PRO A 12 -42.74 -12.73 39.61
N THR A 13 -42.62 -12.19 40.82
CA THR A 13 -41.35 -11.77 41.41
C THR A 13 -40.30 -12.85 41.15
N VAL A 14 -39.32 -12.58 40.29
CA VAL A 14 -38.18 -13.46 40.09
C VAL A 14 -37.25 -13.24 41.29
N GLU A 15 -37.35 -14.14 42.25
CA GLU A 15 -36.40 -14.32 43.33
C GLU A 15 -35.06 -14.71 42.71
N VAL A 16 -34.02 -13.87 42.91
CA VAL A 16 -32.66 -14.17 42.48
C VAL A 16 -32.11 -15.23 43.41
N THR A 17 -32.40 -16.50 43.10
CA THR A 17 -31.61 -17.61 43.60
C THR A 17 -30.27 -17.54 42.90
N VAL A 18 -29.23 -17.18 43.64
CA VAL A 18 -27.83 -17.38 43.23
C VAL A 18 -27.57 -18.89 43.28
N ASP A 19 -28.09 -19.61 42.29
CA ASP A 19 -27.76 -21.01 42.06
C ASP A 19 -26.67 -21.08 40.99
N GLN A 20 -25.54 -21.59 41.46
CA GLN A 20 -24.30 -21.95 40.75
C GLN A 20 -24.28 -21.64 39.25
N GLY A 21 -23.60 -20.54 38.92
CA GLY A 21 -23.35 -20.09 37.56
C GLY A 21 -22.78 -21.20 36.68
N GLY A 22 -23.51 -21.49 35.59
CA GLY A 22 -22.96 -22.18 34.43
C GLY A 22 -21.78 -21.40 33.84
N PRO A 23 -20.93 -22.03 33.02
CA PRO A 23 -19.72 -21.40 32.56
C PRO A 23 -20.09 -20.25 31.63
N ILE A 24 -19.95 -19.03 32.17
CA ILE A 24 -19.70 -17.86 31.35
C ILE A 24 -18.45 -18.20 30.55
N ILE A 25 -18.50 -17.96 29.25
CA ILE A 25 -17.37 -18.08 28.34
C ILE A 25 -16.38 -16.97 28.73
N THR A 26 -15.70 -17.16 29.85
CA THR A 26 -14.64 -16.30 30.32
C THR A 26 -13.41 -16.75 29.57
N ASN A 27 -13.00 -15.97 28.58
CA ASN A 27 -11.68 -16.05 28.00
C ASN A 27 -10.67 -15.59 29.08
N THR A 28 -10.48 -16.43 30.10
CA THR A 28 -9.62 -16.20 31.25
C THR A 28 -8.50 -17.24 31.18
N PRO A 29 -7.27 -16.83 30.82
CA PRO A 29 -6.11 -17.68 30.92
C PRO A 29 -5.70 -17.74 32.40
N GLY A 30 -6.41 -18.51 33.22
CA GLY A 30 -6.11 -18.53 34.65
C GLY A 30 -6.81 -19.62 35.45
N SER A 31 -6.54 -20.89 35.14
CA SER A 31 -6.58 -21.98 36.15
C SER A 31 -6.17 -23.39 35.67
N THR A 32 -5.86 -23.60 34.39
CA THR A 32 -5.10 -24.80 33.90
C THR A 32 -4.05 -24.41 32.85
N SER A 33 -3.61 -23.15 32.91
CA SER A 33 -3.28 -22.34 31.72
C SER A 33 -1.82 -21.95 31.61
N ALA A 34 -0.91 -22.66 32.30
CA ALA A 34 0.53 -22.54 32.07
C ALA A 34 1.01 -23.60 31.07
N SER A 35 0.72 -24.88 31.30
CA SER A 35 1.18 -25.99 30.45
C SER A 35 0.51 -26.03 29.07
N GLN A 36 -0.80 -25.76 28.99
CA GLN A 36 -1.54 -25.74 27.72
C GLN A 36 -1.17 -24.51 26.86
N VAL A 37 -0.93 -23.37 27.50
CA VAL A 37 -0.45 -22.15 26.83
C VAL A 37 1.01 -22.33 26.40
N GLN A 38 1.83 -23.07 27.15
CA GLN A 38 3.17 -23.47 26.73
C GLN A 38 3.14 -24.28 25.42
N GLU A 39 2.24 -25.28 25.34
CA GLU A 39 2.07 -26.11 24.13
C GLU A 39 1.63 -25.26 22.92
N TYR A 40 0.72 -24.31 23.11
CA TYR A 40 0.32 -23.37 22.04
C TYR A 40 1.39 -22.33 21.70
N TRP A 41 2.20 -21.89 22.67
CA TRP A 41 3.34 -21.00 22.42
C TRP A 41 4.42 -21.70 21.62
N ASP A 42 4.72 -22.96 21.91
CA ASP A 42 5.72 -23.73 21.17
C ASP A 42 5.25 -23.98 19.73
N ILE A 43 3.95 -24.24 19.52
CA ILE A 43 3.35 -24.34 18.19
C ILE A 43 3.42 -22.99 17.45
N PHE A 44 2.96 -21.90 18.06
CA PHE A 44 2.97 -20.58 17.44
C PHE A 44 4.38 -20.09 17.11
N VAL A 45 5.32 -20.25 18.04
CA VAL A 45 6.73 -19.90 17.86
C VAL A 45 7.38 -20.80 16.82
N SER A 46 7.07 -22.10 16.76
CA SER A 46 7.64 -22.99 15.72
C SER A 46 7.09 -22.70 14.32
N TYR A 47 5.87 -22.20 14.18
CA TYR A 47 5.36 -21.66 12.91
C TYR A 47 5.99 -20.29 12.58
N LEU A 48 6.18 -19.42 13.59
CA LEU A 48 6.83 -18.12 13.43
C LEU A 48 8.34 -18.23 13.14
N ALA A 49 8.99 -19.28 13.64
CA ALA A 49 10.38 -19.59 13.35
C ALA A 49 10.57 -20.08 11.91
N LYS A 50 9.54 -20.70 11.32
CA LYS A 50 9.52 -21.05 9.88
C LYS A 50 9.08 -19.90 8.99
N LEU A 51 8.47 -18.85 9.54
CA LEU A 51 8.07 -17.65 8.82
C LEU A 51 9.24 -16.98 8.07
N PRO A 52 10.44 -16.77 8.64
CA PRO A 52 11.57 -16.23 7.88
C PRO A 52 11.96 -17.11 6.69
N ASP A 53 11.91 -18.44 6.84
CA ASP A 53 12.20 -19.37 5.73
C ASP A 53 11.12 -19.28 4.64
N TYR A 54 9.83 -19.28 5.03
CA TYR A 54 8.71 -19.13 4.09
C TYR A 54 8.67 -17.75 3.42
N LEU A 55 9.00 -16.67 4.14
CA LEU A 55 9.12 -15.33 3.56
C LEU A 55 10.33 -15.27 2.62
N GLY A 56 11.46 -15.86 2.99
CA GLY A 56 12.64 -15.95 2.12
C GLY A 56 12.33 -16.65 0.80
N ASP A 57 11.69 -17.82 0.86
CA ASP A 57 11.32 -18.61 -0.30
C ASP A 57 10.25 -17.92 -1.15
N PHE A 58 9.25 -17.30 -0.52
CA PHE A 58 8.24 -16.53 -1.23
C PHE A 58 8.86 -15.32 -1.92
N PHE A 59 9.59 -14.47 -1.19
CA PHE A 59 10.18 -13.28 -1.79
C PHE A 59 11.16 -13.66 -2.89
N SER A 60 11.99 -14.70 -2.72
CA SER A 60 12.95 -15.17 -3.74
C SER A 60 12.27 -15.79 -4.98
N THR A 61 11.22 -16.58 -4.79
CA THR A 61 10.43 -17.16 -5.89
C THR A 61 9.64 -16.10 -6.66
N TYR A 62 9.11 -15.10 -5.94
CA TYR A 62 8.25 -14.07 -6.50
C TYR A 62 8.98 -12.74 -6.76
N GLN A 63 10.31 -12.64 -6.68
CA GLN A 63 11.03 -11.35 -6.87
C GLN A 63 10.59 -10.65 -8.16
N LYS A 64 10.56 -11.37 -9.28
CA LYS A 64 10.21 -10.79 -10.58
C LYS A 64 8.77 -10.27 -10.63
N PRO A 65 7.73 -11.08 -10.34
CA PRO A 65 6.36 -10.58 -10.33
C PRO A 65 6.11 -9.54 -9.22
N LEU A 66 6.74 -9.67 -8.06
CA LEU A 66 6.58 -8.75 -6.94
C LEU A 66 7.19 -7.37 -7.25
N ILE A 67 8.35 -7.32 -7.92
CA ILE A 67 8.91 -6.07 -8.45
C ILE A 67 7.97 -5.46 -9.50
N THR A 68 7.41 -6.26 -10.41
CA THR A 68 6.48 -5.75 -11.43
C THR A 68 5.22 -5.16 -10.80
N VAL A 69 4.57 -5.88 -9.88
CA VAL A 69 3.40 -5.38 -9.15
C VAL A 69 3.78 -4.18 -8.31
N GLY A 70 4.93 -4.22 -7.65
CA GLY A 70 5.50 -3.11 -6.88
C GLY A 70 5.75 -1.87 -7.75
N LEU A 71 6.20 -2.03 -9.00
CA LEU A 71 6.34 -0.93 -9.95
C LEU A 71 4.98 -0.39 -10.40
N ILE A 72 3.99 -1.24 -10.63
CA ILE A 72 2.64 -0.79 -11.00
C ILE A 72 2.01 0.01 -9.85
N VAL A 73 2.07 -0.52 -8.64
CA VAL A 73 1.58 0.15 -7.44
C VAL A 73 2.38 1.42 -7.18
N GLY A 74 3.70 1.34 -7.28
CA GLY A 74 4.62 2.47 -7.13
C GLY A 74 4.35 3.57 -8.16
N ALA A 75 4.06 3.22 -9.41
CA ALA A 75 3.67 4.17 -10.44
C ALA A 75 2.35 4.85 -10.08
N PHE A 76 1.35 4.11 -9.60
CA PHE A 76 0.07 4.69 -9.19
C PHE A 76 0.23 5.64 -7.99
N VAL A 77 1.01 5.24 -6.98
CA VAL A 77 1.34 6.08 -5.82
C VAL A 77 2.11 7.32 -6.26
N THR A 78 3.09 7.17 -7.15
CA THR A 78 3.87 8.29 -7.70
C THR A 78 2.96 9.29 -8.40
N VAL A 79 2.01 8.82 -9.23
CA VAL A 79 1.03 9.71 -9.87
C VAL A 79 0.20 10.45 -8.82
N LYS A 80 -0.30 9.75 -7.79
CA LYS A 80 -1.07 10.37 -6.71
C LYS A 80 -0.28 11.42 -5.95
N VAL A 81 0.98 11.13 -5.61
CA VAL A 81 1.86 12.07 -4.92
C VAL A 81 2.16 13.27 -5.80
N THR A 82 2.47 13.08 -7.08
CA THR A 82 2.68 14.18 -8.02
C THR A 82 1.45 15.07 -8.12
N LEU A 83 0.25 14.48 -8.22
CA LEU A 83 -1.00 15.26 -8.23
C LEU A 83 -1.20 16.04 -6.94
N ALA A 84 -0.94 15.42 -5.77
CA ALA A 84 -1.03 16.11 -4.48
C ALA A 84 -0.01 17.26 -4.35
N VAL A 85 1.20 17.09 -4.92
CA VAL A 85 2.19 18.17 -4.99
C VAL A 85 1.68 19.28 -5.89
N LEU A 86 1.13 18.97 -7.08
CA LEU A 86 0.57 19.98 -7.97
C LEU A 86 -0.58 20.76 -7.30
N ASP A 87 -1.44 20.08 -6.56
CA ASP A 87 -2.53 20.69 -5.78
C ASP A 87 -1.98 21.68 -4.74
N ALA A 88 -0.97 21.24 -3.96
CA ALA A 88 -0.30 22.09 -2.97
C ALA A 88 0.47 23.28 -3.61
N LEU A 89 0.95 23.13 -4.84
CA LEU A 89 1.60 24.21 -5.57
C LEU A 89 0.58 25.24 -6.10
N ASP A 90 -0.62 24.80 -6.48
CA ASP A 90 -1.71 25.68 -6.94
C ASP A 90 -2.24 26.57 -5.80
N ASP A 91 -2.23 26.05 -4.56
CA ASP A 91 -2.53 26.82 -3.34
C ASP A 91 -1.52 27.96 -3.08
N ILE A 92 -0.35 27.95 -3.74
CA ILE A 92 0.66 29.00 -3.63
C ILE A 92 0.55 29.95 -4.83
N PRO A 93 -0.03 31.16 -4.66
CA PRO A 93 -0.42 32.02 -5.78
C PRO A 93 0.74 32.54 -6.65
N LEU A 94 1.99 32.42 -6.19
CA LEU A 94 3.18 32.86 -6.94
C LEU A 94 3.85 31.74 -7.74
N LEU A 95 3.62 30.46 -7.41
CA LEU A 95 4.34 29.36 -8.06
C LEU A 95 3.78 29.04 -9.44
N SER A 96 2.46 29.03 -9.59
CA SER A 96 1.78 28.82 -10.88
C SER A 96 2.28 29.80 -11.97
N PRO A 97 2.21 31.14 -11.80
CA PRO A 97 2.73 32.08 -12.78
C PRO A 97 4.25 32.04 -12.93
N PHE A 98 4.99 31.66 -11.89
CA PHE A 98 6.44 31.49 -11.98
C PHE A 98 6.83 30.32 -12.88
N PHE A 99 6.18 29.16 -12.73
CA PHE A 99 6.41 28.00 -13.59
C PHE A 99 5.99 28.27 -15.04
N GLU A 100 4.92 29.04 -15.26
CA GLU A 100 4.53 29.49 -16.60
C GLU A 100 5.64 30.34 -17.25
N LEU A 101 6.16 31.34 -16.52
CA LEU A 101 7.24 32.19 -17.02
C LEU A 101 8.51 31.40 -17.30
N VAL A 102 8.90 30.49 -16.40
CA VAL A 102 10.06 29.61 -16.57
C VAL A 102 9.85 28.68 -17.77
N GLY A 103 8.66 28.11 -17.93
CA GLY A 103 8.31 27.21 -19.01
C GLY A 103 8.37 27.90 -20.37
N ILE A 104 7.77 29.09 -20.50
CA ILE A 104 7.83 29.90 -21.73
C ILE A 104 9.26 30.35 -22.01
N GLY A 105 9.99 30.83 -20.99
CA GLY A 105 11.37 31.28 -21.13
C GLY A 105 12.29 30.15 -21.61
N TYR A 106 12.22 28.99 -20.98
CA TYR A 106 13.03 27.83 -21.35
C TYR A 106 12.63 27.26 -22.70
N SER A 107 11.32 27.17 -23.00
CA SER A 107 10.83 26.70 -24.29
C SER A 107 11.28 27.62 -25.43
N GLY A 108 11.14 28.93 -25.27
CA GLY A 108 11.60 29.91 -26.25
C GLY A 108 13.11 29.85 -26.47
N TRP A 109 13.89 29.78 -25.38
CA TRP A 109 15.35 29.63 -25.44
C TRP A 109 15.76 28.30 -26.11
N PHE A 110 15.09 27.20 -25.78
CA PHE A 110 15.35 25.88 -26.35
C PHE A 110 15.07 25.85 -27.86
N VAL A 111 13.92 26.39 -28.28
CA VAL A 111 13.58 26.47 -29.71
C VAL A 111 14.64 27.31 -30.44
N TYR A 112 14.97 28.49 -29.92
CA TYR A 112 15.99 29.37 -30.50
C TYR A 112 17.36 28.69 -30.62
N ARG A 113 17.80 28.03 -29.54
CA ARG A 113 19.14 27.44 -29.43
C ARG A 113 19.29 26.13 -30.17
N TYR A 114 18.26 25.29 -30.23
CA TYR A 114 18.39 23.92 -30.73
C TYR A 114 17.58 23.64 -32.00
N LEU A 115 16.44 24.31 -32.21
CA LEU A 115 15.55 24.00 -33.35
C LEU A 115 15.78 24.89 -34.57
N LEU A 116 16.19 26.15 -34.43
CA LEU A 116 16.33 27.05 -35.58
C LEU A 116 17.52 26.70 -36.49
N ARG A 117 18.67 26.35 -35.90
CA ARG A 117 19.90 26.04 -36.65
C ARG A 117 19.99 24.57 -37.04
N ALA A 118 20.28 24.30 -38.32
CA ALA A 118 20.41 22.94 -38.83
C ALA A 118 21.50 22.12 -38.13
N SER A 119 22.64 22.74 -37.81
CA SER A 119 23.72 22.11 -37.04
C SER A 119 23.24 21.65 -35.66
N ASN A 120 22.48 22.51 -34.96
CA ASN A 120 22.05 22.27 -33.58
C ASN A 120 20.92 21.23 -33.52
N ARG A 121 20.05 21.18 -34.55
CA ARG A 121 19.07 20.09 -34.70
C ARG A 121 19.74 18.74 -34.89
N LYS A 122 20.81 18.70 -35.68
CA LYS A 122 21.57 17.46 -35.92
C LYS A 122 22.26 16.98 -34.64
N GLU A 123 22.92 17.89 -33.93
CA GLU A 123 23.53 17.62 -32.61
C GLU A 123 22.51 17.06 -31.62
N LEU A 124 21.36 17.72 -31.46
CA LEU A 124 20.28 17.28 -30.58
C LEU A 124 19.73 15.89 -30.98
N ALA A 125 19.53 15.64 -32.27
CA ALA A 125 19.05 14.33 -32.73
C ALA A 125 20.07 13.21 -32.43
N ASP A 126 21.37 13.48 -32.62
CA ASP A 126 22.43 12.53 -32.34
C ASP A 126 22.52 12.24 -30.81
N GLU A 127 22.35 13.26 -29.96
CA GLU A 127 22.27 13.11 -28.50
C GLU A 127 21.04 12.31 -28.05
N ILE A 128 19.84 12.64 -28.56
CA ILE A 128 18.60 11.91 -28.26
C ILE A 128 18.73 10.44 -28.67
N ASN A 129 19.31 10.17 -29.83
CA ASN A 129 19.58 8.80 -30.28
C ASN A 129 20.57 8.08 -29.34
N GLY A 130 21.60 8.77 -28.86
CA GLY A 130 22.54 8.25 -27.88
C GLY A 130 21.88 7.88 -26.55
N LEU A 131 21.01 8.76 -26.02
CA LEU A 131 20.26 8.50 -24.79
C LEU A 131 19.25 7.36 -24.95
N LYS A 132 18.51 7.35 -26.07
CA LYS A 132 17.56 6.27 -26.40
C LYS A 132 18.26 4.92 -26.43
N ASN A 133 19.44 4.84 -27.05
CA ASN A 133 20.20 3.59 -27.12
C ASN A 133 20.69 3.13 -25.73
N GLN A 134 21.01 4.05 -24.83
CA GLN A 134 21.42 3.71 -23.45
C GLN A 134 20.25 3.21 -22.60
N VAL A 135 19.08 3.84 -22.73
CA VAL A 135 17.91 3.51 -21.87
C VAL A 135 17.11 2.33 -22.40
N VAL A 136 16.93 2.22 -23.72
CA VAL A 136 16.08 1.19 -24.36
C VAL A 136 16.89 -0.07 -24.74
N GLY A 137 18.21 -0.04 -24.61
CA GLY A 137 19.07 -1.20 -24.90
C GLY A 137 19.38 -1.34 -26.38
N GLY A 138 20.17 -0.43 -26.91
CA GLY A 138 20.85 -0.55 -28.19
C GLY A 138 22.18 -1.29 -28.01
N ASN A 139 22.14 -2.53 -27.54
CA ASN A 139 23.34 -3.36 -27.37
C ASN A 139 23.86 -3.70 -28.78
N LYS A 140 24.74 -2.88 -29.33
CA LYS A 140 25.60 -3.29 -30.44
C LYS A 140 26.61 -4.28 -29.86
N THR A 141 26.21 -5.55 -29.80
CA THR A 141 27.12 -6.67 -29.57
C THR A 141 28.18 -6.59 -30.68
N PRO A 142 29.47 -6.36 -30.37
CA PRO A 142 30.49 -6.40 -31.40
C PRO A 142 30.52 -7.82 -31.98
N LYS A 143 30.27 -7.95 -33.28
CA LYS A 143 30.56 -9.20 -34.00
C LYS A 143 32.09 -9.31 -34.11
N LEU A 144 32.63 -10.35 -33.47
CA LEU A 144 33.98 -10.86 -33.70
C LEU A 144 34.09 -11.40 -35.14
#